data_AF-A0A6M2DS77-F1
#
_entry.id   AF-A0A6M2DS77-F1
#
_cell.length_a   1.000
_cell.length_b   1.000
_cell.length_c   1.000
_cell.angle_alpha   90.00
_cell.angle_beta   90.00
_cell.angle_gamma   90.00
#
_symmetry.space_group_name_H-M   'P 1'
#
loop_
_entity.id
_entity.type
_entity.pdbx_description
1 polymer ?
#
loop_
_entity_poly.entity_id
_entity_poly.type
_entity_poly.pdbx_seq_one_letter_code
_entity_poly.pdbx_strand_id
1 'polypeptide(L)'
;RIDKIKWVVKHRYKDFSELHECLVNDHGVAKDTLPPKKVIRNKCPNFVEKRREGLEEYLKILLVYLQKTMPREFAKFLDMDKYDILFLLQSMAVNFFNNADSYLQNCNSFKFTPLELYAISQRLPRPCPPLELSETQYDFSHILDFCSQLKDVVIEGNINQKSFLKSSNIIPNELSFEMSVFKNIQKLEVIGVPMGNIYNTGTMRDTLTNLVVNNVGAEHIYDILLPDIIHKQEFTTAHAWGNLTEADFSFNNLKDIDDSIKLLPNVKTLNLVHNKLSDVKKISNLSQLPQLCTLNLSENQFYSCADLHTSLGNIVSLDLSQNFISSLSGISKLYSLESLDVSCNKITDIKEIVHIGSLPCLENIRITGNPLACIVDYRVKVLELFNARANDINLDNEKPTVQELDKVRVLQALRIAKEGIAPSFSNSNSSLFPSLVSSGS
;
A
#
# COMPACT_ATOMS: atom_id res chain seq x y z
N ARG A 1 -19.66 -8.17 22.29
CA ARG A 1 -19.27 -8.70 23.63
C ARG A 1 -17.76 -8.57 23.69
N ILE A 2 -17.23 -7.45 24.20
CA ILE A 2 -15.78 -7.23 24.23
C ILE A 2 -15.24 -8.19 25.29
N ASP A 3 -14.36 -9.11 24.91
CA ASP A 3 -13.63 -9.93 25.87
C ASP A 3 -12.93 -9.03 26.89
N LYS A 4 -12.79 -9.48 28.14
CA LYS A 4 -12.01 -8.72 29.13
C LYS A 4 -10.58 -8.55 28.60
N ILE A 5 -10.18 -7.32 28.31
CA ILE A 5 -8.80 -6.99 27.93
C ILE A 5 -7.88 -7.32 29.11
N LYS A 6 -6.77 -7.99 28.83
CA LYS A 6 -5.76 -8.40 29.79
C LYS A 6 -4.38 -8.24 29.16
N TRP A 7 -3.40 -7.85 29.96
CA TRP A 7 -2.00 -7.86 29.58
C TRP A 7 -1.11 -8.16 30.77
N VAL A 8 0.15 -8.45 30.48
CA VAL A 8 1.17 -8.75 31.48
C VAL A 8 2.21 -7.66 31.51
N VAL A 9 2.49 -7.12 32.70
CA VAL A 9 3.62 -6.22 32.95
C VAL A 9 4.74 -6.95 33.67
N LYS A 10 5.98 -6.60 33.37
CA LYS A 10 7.17 -7.20 33.96
C LYS A 10 8.04 -6.11 34.58
N HIS A 11 8.15 -6.15 35.90
CA HIS A 11 8.96 -5.23 36.69
C HIS A 11 9.81 -5.99 37.70
N ARG A 12 10.98 -5.44 38.02
CA ARG A 12 11.80 -5.95 39.12
C ARG A 12 11.16 -5.50 40.43
N TYR A 13 11.38 -6.26 41.50
CA TYR A 13 10.89 -5.88 42.83
C TYR A 13 11.32 -4.47 43.27
N LYS A 14 12.52 -4.03 42.87
CA LYS A 14 12.99 -2.67 43.16
C LYS A 14 12.03 -1.61 42.58
N ASP A 15 11.55 -1.83 41.37
CA ASP A 15 10.65 -0.91 40.68
C ASP A 15 9.28 -0.84 41.41
N PHE A 16 8.80 -1.95 42.00
CA PHE A 16 7.62 -1.96 42.88
C PHE A 16 7.83 -1.17 44.18
N SER A 17 9.05 -1.23 44.76
CA SER A 17 9.40 -0.49 45.97
C SER A 17 9.38 1.01 45.72
N GLU A 18 9.98 1.45 44.61
CA GLU A 18 10.01 2.85 44.19
C GLU A 18 8.60 3.39 43.91
N LEU A 19 7.79 2.63 43.16
CA LEU A 19 6.39 2.96 42.94
C LEU A 19 5.63 3.09 44.27
N HIS A 20 5.79 2.12 45.19
CA HIS A 20 5.06 2.12 46.44
C HIS A 20 5.41 3.32 47.32
N GLU A 21 6.68 3.69 47.42
CA GLU A 21 7.12 4.88 48.16
C GLU A 21 6.44 6.16 47.64
N CYS A 22 6.38 6.34 46.32
CA CYS A 22 5.65 7.46 45.70
C CYS A 22 4.15 7.41 46.05
N LEU A 23 3.50 6.26 45.87
CA LEU A 23 2.07 6.11 46.14
C LEU A 23 1.68 6.33 47.62
N VAL A 24 2.57 5.97 48.55
CA VAL A 24 2.39 6.21 49.99
C VAL A 24 2.49 7.71 50.30
N ASN A 25 3.49 8.38 49.72
CA ASN A 25 3.76 9.79 50.02
C ASN A 25 2.70 10.72 49.43
N ASP A 26 2.28 10.44 48.18
CA ASP A 26 1.54 11.41 47.38
C ASP A 26 0.08 11.02 47.14
N HIS A 27 -0.28 9.75 47.36
CA HIS A 27 -1.59 9.19 46.97
C HIS A 27 -2.31 8.39 48.07
N GLY A 28 -1.84 8.47 49.32
CA GLY A 28 -2.57 7.93 50.48
C GLY A 28 -2.61 6.40 50.57
N VAL A 29 -1.73 5.69 49.86
CA VAL A 29 -1.63 4.23 49.95
C VAL A 29 -1.02 3.82 51.30
N ALA A 30 -1.58 2.78 51.94
CA ALA A 30 -1.09 2.30 53.24
C ALA A 30 0.29 1.63 53.15
N LYS A 31 1.19 1.96 54.09
CA LYS A 31 2.63 1.59 54.11
C LYS A 31 2.91 0.08 54.19
N ASP A 32 1.98 -0.70 54.68
CA ASP A 32 2.11 -2.13 54.98
C ASP A 32 1.54 -3.04 53.87
N THR A 33 1.09 -2.45 52.77
CA THR A 33 0.42 -3.17 51.68
C THR A 33 1.37 -3.85 50.70
N LEU A 34 2.62 -3.36 50.57
CA LEU A 34 3.60 -3.96 49.66
C LEU A 34 4.14 -5.29 50.21
N PRO A 35 4.04 -6.40 49.45
CA PRO A 35 4.60 -7.69 49.86
C PRO A 35 6.10 -7.60 50.14
N PRO A 36 6.63 -8.13 51.25
CA PRO A 36 8.00 -7.89 51.68
C PRO A 36 9.06 -8.60 50.82
N LYS A 37 10.24 -7.99 50.74
CA LYS A 37 11.37 -8.50 49.94
C LYS A 37 11.97 -9.82 50.46
N LYS A 38 11.81 -10.18 51.74
CA LYS A 38 12.43 -11.31 52.51
C LYS A 38 13.66 -12.01 51.88
N VAL A 39 14.81 -11.89 52.56
CA VAL A 39 16.18 -12.13 52.07
C VAL A 39 16.67 -13.60 52.16
N ILE A 40 15.96 -14.49 52.85
CA ILE A 40 16.44 -15.85 53.16
C ILE A 40 15.97 -16.83 52.05
N ARG A 41 16.93 -17.45 51.33
CA ARG A 41 16.74 -18.35 50.15
C ARG A 41 16.20 -17.68 48.87
N ASN A 42 16.84 -16.58 48.46
CA ASN A 42 16.51 -15.71 47.32
C ASN A 42 16.27 -16.34 45.93
N LYS A 43 16.52 -17.64 45.71
CA LYS A 43 16.38 -18.31 44.39
C LYS A 43 15.52 -19.57 44.39
N CYS A 44 14.81 -19.89 45.47
CA CYS A 44 13.87 -21.02 45.44
C CYS A 44 12.69 -20.68 44.50
N PRO A 45 12.40 -21.48 43.45
CA PRO A 45 11.34 -21.18 42.48
C PRO A 45 9.98 -20.93 43.15
N ASN A 46 9.61 -21.76 44.12
CA ASN A 46 8.33 -21.63 44.85
C ASN A 46 8.20 -20.29 45.59
N PHE A 47 9.30 -19.75 46.09
CA PHE A 47 9.29 -18.47 46.80
C PHE A 47 9.18 -17.28 45.83
N VAL A 48 9.86 -17.36 44.69
CA VAL A 48 9.74 -16.37 43.62
C VAL A 48 8.32 -16.32 43.09
N GLU A 49 7.70 -17.49 42.85
CA GLU A 49 6.31 -17.56 42.40
C GLU A 49 5.33 -17.03 43.44
N LYS A 50 5.46 -17.42 44.72
CA LYS A 50 4.60 -16.87 45.78
C LYS A 50 4.72 -15.35 45.91
N ARG A 51 5.93 -14.80 45.70
CA ARG A 51 6.13 -13.34 45.66
C ARG A 51 5.47 -12.72 44.43
N ARG A 52 5.61 -13.34 43.25
CA ARG A 52 4.96 -12.89 42.02
C ARG A 52 3.44 -12.80 42.19
N GLU A 53 2.82 -13.84 42.76
CA GLU A 53 1.38 -13.87 43.07
C GLU A 53 1.00 -12.76 44.07
N GLY A 54 1.78 -12.57 45.13
CA GLY A 54 1.54 -11.49 46.10
C GLY A 54 1.64 -10.09 45.49
N LEU A 55 2.60 -9.87 44.60
CA LEU A 55 2.74 -8.60 43.87
C LEU A 55 1.60 -8.38 42.88
N GLU A 56 1.11 -9.45 42.24
CA GLU A 56 -0.05 -9.39 41.35
C GLU A 56 -1.31 -8.98 42.11
N GLU A 57 -1.55 -9.56 43.30
CA GLU A 57 -2.68 -9.19 44.15
C GLU A 57 -2.56 -7.75 44.66
N TYR A 58 -1.35 -7.33 45.04
CA TYR A 58 -1.06 -5.94 45.40
C TYR A 58 -1.47 -4.95 44.28
N LEU A 59 -1.08 -5.22 43.03
CA LEU A 59 -1.46 -4.38 41.89
C LEU A 59 -2.98 -4.36 41.67
N LYS A 60 -3.67 -5.49 41.84
CA LYS A 60 -5.14 -5.57 41.71
C LYS A 60 -5.84 -4.71 42.76
N ILE A 61 -5.37 -4.75 44.02
CA ILE A 61 -5.90 -3.92 45.10
C ILE A 61 -5.69 -2.44 44.80
N LEU A 62 -4.47 -2.06 44.38
CA LEU A 62 -4.18 -0.68 43.99
C LEU A 62 -5.04 -0.20 42.82
N LEU A 63 -5.28 -1.04 41.81
CA LEU A 63 -6.09 -0.69 40.66
C LEU A 63 -7.54 -0.35 41.06
N VAL A 64 -8.10 -1.09 42.02
CA VAL A 64 -9.44 -0.80 42.56
C VAL A 64 -9.41 0.46 43.42
N TYR A 65 -8.42 0.61 44.30
CA TYR A 65 -8.31 1.75 45.21
C TYR A 65 -8.12 3.08 44.48
N LEU A 66 -7.22 3.11 43.48
CA LEU A 66 -6.84 4.31 42.74
C LEU A 66 -7.69 4.55 41.49
N GLN A 67 -8.73 3.76 41.24
CA GLN A 67 -9.49 3.79 39.98
C GLN A 67 -10.02 5.19 39.60
N LYS A 68 -10.37 6.02 40.60
CA LYS A 68 -10.96 7.36 40.38
C LYS A 68 -9.92 8.46 40.17
N THR A 69 -8.71 8.29 40.70
CA THR A 69 -7.64 9.30 40.73
C THR A 69 -6.33 8.63 40.35
N MET A 70 -6.33 7.89 39.25
CA MET A 70 -5.22 7.02 38.88
C MET A 70 -3.95 7.83 38.64
N PRO A 71 -2.90 7.65 39.46
CA PRO A 71 -1.64 8.39 39.31
C PRO A 71 -0.93 8.00 38.02
N ARG A 72 -0.20 8.94 37.42
CA ARG A 72 0.52 8.72 36.14
C ARG A 72 1.64 7.72 36.29
N GLU A 73 2.34 7.75 37.41
CA GLU A 73 3.41 6.84 37.79
C GLU A 73 2.87 5.41 37.81
N PHE A 74 1.68 5.22 38.38
CA PHE A 74 1.03 3.93 38.44
C PHE A 74 0.50 3.48 37.08
N ALA A 75 -0.14 4.38 36.32
CA ALA A 75 -0.60 4.09 34.97
C ALA A 75 0.56 3.67 34.05
N LYS A 76 1.69 4.39 34.11
CA LYS A 76 2.92 4.07 33.38
C LYS A 76 3.54 2.76 33.86
N PHE A 77 3.54 2.49 35.16
CA PHE A 77 3.99 1.21 35.71
C PHE A 77 3.15 0.05 35.16
N LEU A 78 1.86 0.27 34.94
CA LEU A 78 0.96 -0.71 34.36
C LEU A 78 0.96 -0.74 32.82
N ASP A 79 1.82 0.01 32.13
CA ASP A 79 1.82 0.13 30.66
C ASP A 79 0.44 0.58 30.09
N MET A 80 -0.33 1.37 30.86
CA MET A 80 -1.66 1.82 30.44
C MET A 80 -1.62 2.68 29.18
N ASP A 81 -0.54 3.45 28.98
CA ASP A 81 -0.29 4.23 27.76
C ASP A 81 -0.16 3.39 26.48
N LYS A 82 -0.06 2.05 26.60
CA LYS A 82 0.06 1.12 25.47
C LYS A 82 -1.20 0.32 25.18
N TYR A 83 -2.09 0.17 26.16
CA TYR A 83 -3.23 -0.77 26.08
C TYR A 83 -4.56 -0.16 26.50
N ASP A 84 -4.55 0.86 27.36
CA ASP A 84 -5.73 1.58 27.80
C ASP A 84 -5.98 2.79 26.90
N ILE A 85 -7.22 2.93 26.44
CA ILE A 85 -7.64 3.97 25.50
C ILE A 85 -7.41 5.37 26.08
N LEU A 86 -7.73 5.60 27.36
CA LEU A 86 -7.67 6.94 27.93
C LEU A 86 -6.21 7.39 28.05
N PHE A 87 -5.35 6.56 28.61
CA PHE A 87 -3.94 6.91 28.80
C PHE A 87 -3.17 6.97 27.47
N LEU A 88 -3.53 6.11 26.51
CA LEU A 88 -3.01 6.20 25.14
C LEU A 88 -3.35 7.56 24.52
N LEU A 89 -4.61 7.99 24.58
CA LEU A 89 -5.04 9.29 24.05
C LEU A 89 -4.37 10.46 24.77
N GLN A 90 -4.22 10.41 26.09
CA GLN A 90 -3.50 11.45 26.82
C GLN A 90 -2.03 11.55 26.38
N SER A 91 -1.38 10.40 26.13
CA SER A 91 -0.01 10.36 25.61
C SER A 91 0.07 10.98 24.20
N MET A 92 -0.88 10.64 23.33
CA MET A 92 -1.00 11.22 21.98
C MET A 92 -1.25 12.73 22.03
N ALA A 93 -2.16 13.20 22.88
CA ALA A 93 -2.47 14.61 23.04
C ALA A 93 -1.24 15.43 23.45
N VAL A 94 -0.46 14.93 24.42
CA VAL A 94 0.80 15.58 24.83
C VAL A 94 1.80 15.60 23.69
N ASN A 95 1.91 14.50 22.93
CA ASN A 95 2.82 14.45 21.81
C ASN A 95 2.45 15.50 20.75
N PHE A 96 1.16 15.61 20.40
CA PHE A 96 0.71 16.60 19.41
C PHE A 96 0.76 18.03 19.93
N PHE A 97 0.44 18.26 21.20
CA PHE A 97 0.61 19.57 21.83
C PHE A 97 2.05 20.10 21.70
N ASN A 98 3.05 19.23 21.86
CA ASN A 98 4.46 19.63 21.81
C ASN A 98 5.05 19.60 20.39
N ASN A 99 4.58 18.70 19.51
CA ASN A 99 5.28 18.34 18.28
C ASN A 99 4.44 18.46 16.99
N ALA A 100 3.16 18.84 17.06
CA ALA A 100 2.25 18.88 15.89
C ALA A 100 2.82 19.73 14.75
N ASP A 101 3.27 20.96 15.03
CA ASP A 101 3.82 21.86 14.00
C ASP A 101 5.03 21.26 13.30
N SER A 102 5.90 20.60 14.06
CA SER A 102 7.08 19.91 13.51
C SER A 102 6.67 18.76 12.59
N TYR A 103 5.65 17.97 12.97
CA TYR A 103 5.14 16.90 12.12
C TYR A 103 4.49 17.46 10.84
N LEU A 104 3.66 18.50 10.96
CA LEU A 104 2.96 19.08 9.80
C LEU A 104 3.91 19.75 8.80
N GLN A 105 5.05 20.28 9.26
CA GLN A 105 6.04 20.90 8.38
C GLN A 105 7.03 19.90 7.76
N ASN A 106 7.44 18.88 8.52
CA ASN A 106 8.57 18.03 8.14
C ASN A 106 8.18 16.60 7.75
N CYS A 107 7.00 16.11 8.15
CA CYS A 107 6.58 14.75 7.82
C CYS A 107 5.77 14.76 6.52
N ASN A 108 6.27 14.00 5.54
CA ASN A 108 5.51 13.73 4.33
C ASN A 108 4.29 12.84 4.60
N SER A 109 4.29 12.05 5.68
CA SER A 109 3.18 11.16 6.08
C SER A 109 3.21 10.88 7.58
N PHE A 110 2.05 10.74 8.21
CA PHE A 110 1.92 10.36 9.62
C PHE A 110 1.32 8.97 9.78
N LYS A 111 1.95 8.12 10.59
CA LYS A 111 1.56 6.73 10.80
C LYS A 111 0.71 6.56 12.05
N PHE A 112 -0.42 5.88 11.91
CA PHE A 112 -1.27 5.40 13.00
C PHE A 112 -1.33 3.88 13.05
N THR A 113 -1.52 3.36 14.25
CA THR A 113 -1.90 1.98 14.51
C THR A 113 -3.42 1.83 14.60
N PRO A 114 -3.98 0.63 14.35
CA PRO A 114 -5.40 0.36 14.55
C PRO A 114 -5.89 0.66 15.96
N LEU A 115 -5.04 0.47 16.99
CA LEU A 115 -5.40 0.75 18.38
C LEU A 115 -5.56 2.24 18.64
N GLU A 116 -4.72 3.09 18.05
CA GLU A 116 -4.83 4.55 18.19
C GLU A 116 -6.10 5.07 17.52
N LEU A 117 -6.40 4.62 16.29
CA LEU A 117 -7.63 5.00 15.61
C LEU A 117 -8.88 4.46 16.30
N TYR A 118 -8.81 3.24 16.82
CA TYR A 118 -9.85 2.66 17.67
C TYR A 118 -10.07 3.52 18.91
N ALA A 119 -9.01 3.91 19.61
CA ALA A 119 -9.06 4.75 20.79
C ALA A 119 -9.73 6.10 20.49
N ILE A 120 -9.33 6.77 19.40
CA ILE A 120 -9.95 8.01 18.92
C ILE A 120 -11.45 7.79 18.67
N SER A 121 -11.80 6.73 17.94
CA SER A 121 -13.19 6.39 17.58
C SER A 121 -14.05 6.12 18.83
N GLN A 122 -13.51 5.45 19.84
CA GLN A 122 -14.21 5.22 21.11
C GLN A 122 -14.40 6.50 21.93
N ARG A 123 -13.53 7.50 21.75
CA ARG A 123 -13.57 8.78 22.48
C ARG A 123 -14.51 9.80 21.85
N LEU A 124 -14.68 9.80 20.53
CA LEU A 124 -15.55 10.72 19.78
C LEU A 124 -16.99 10.84 20.33
N PRO A 125 -17.72 9.74 20.61
CA PRO A 125 -19.11 9.85 21.08
C PRO A 125 -19.23 10.14 22.59
N ARG A 126 -18.11 10.30 23.31
CA ARG A 126 -18.10 10.41 24.78
C ARG A 126 -17.85 11.85 25.25
N PRO A 127 -18.45 12.26 26.38
CA PRO A 127 -18.16 13.56 26.99
C PRO A 127 -16.70 13.62 27.48
N CYS A 128 -16.20 14.84 27.66
CA CYS A 128 -14.87 15.09 28.21
C CYS A 128 -14.71 14.43 29.60
N PRO A 129 -13.74 13.51 29.80
CA PRO A 129 -13.45 12.94 31.11
C PRO A 129 -13.02 14.03 32.10
N PRO A 130 -13.44 13.96 33.37
CA PRO A 130 -13.01 14.92 34.38
C PRO A 130 -11.48 15.01 34.57
N LEU A 131 -10.74 13.92 34.26
CA LEU A 131 -9.28 13.89 34.32
C LEU A 131 -8.58 14.77 33.25
N GLU A 132 -9.28 15.18 32.19
CA GLU A 132 -8.75 16.10 31.17
C GLU A 132 -8.95 17.58 31.57
N LEU A 133 -9.73 17.87 32.62
CA LEU A 133 -10.06 19.24 33.03
C LEU A 133 -8.94 19.95 33.81
N SER A 134 -7.89 19.24 34.25
CA SER A 134 -6.85 19.80 35.11
C SER A 134 -5.63 20.33 34.37
N GLU A 135 -5.29 19.77 33.20
CA GLU A 135 -4.07 20.12 32.45
C GLU A 135 -4.34 20.15 30.93
N THR A 136 -4.09 21.31 30.31
CA THR A 136 -4.41 21.58 28.89
C THR A 136 -3.65 20.71 27.89
N GLN A 137 -2.50 20.17 28.26
CA GLN A 137 -1.68 19.32 27.38
C GLN A 137 -2.29 17.92 27.11
N TYR A 138 -3.27 17.49 27.90
CA TYR A 138 -3.97 16.21 27.69
C TYR A 138 -5.29 16.36 26.95
N ASP A 139 -5.62 17.58 26.52
CA ASP A 139 -6.88 17.86 25.86
C ASP A 139 -6.97 17.08 24.54
N PHE A 140 -8.06 16.33 24.38
CA PHE A 140 -8.34 15.55 23.18
C PHE A 140 -8.44 16.41 21.91
N SER A 141 -8.74 17.71 22.03
CA SER A 141 -8.76 18.65 20.90
C SER A 141 -7.43 18.70 20.15
N HIS A 142 -6.28 18.56 20.80
CA HIS A 142 -4.97 18.52 20.12
C HIS A 142 -4.89 17.38 19.10
N ILE A 143 -5.52 16.23 19.39
CA ILE A 143 -5.59 15.10 18.47
C ILE A 143 -6.49 15.42 17.29
N LEU A 144 -7.66 16.01 17.53
CA LEU A 144 -8.61 16.35 16.47
C LEU A 144 -8.05 17.42 15.53
N ASP A 145 -7.46 18.46 16.10
CA ASP A 145 -6.84 19.56 15.37
C ASP A 145 -5.69 19.04 14.51
N PHE A 146 -4.83 18.18 15.06
CA PHE A 146 -3.76 17.53 14.32
C PHE A 146 -4.29 16.65 13.19
N CYS A 147 -5.19 15.70 13.48
CA CYS A 147 -5.77 14.80 12.49
C CYS A 147 -6.48 15.54 11.35
N SER A 148 -7.16 16.65 11.65
CA SER A 148 -7.88 17.44 10.65
C SER A 148 -6.97 18.09 9.61
N GLN A 149 -5.70 18.34 9.97
CA GLN A 149 -4.71 19.01 9.12
C GLN A 149 -3.86 18.03 8.30
N LEU A 150 -3.90 16.73 8.62
CA LEU A 150 -3.12 15.73 7.91
C LEU A 150 -3.59 15.55 6.46
N LYS A 151 -2.62 15.48 5.56
CA LYS A 151 -2.81 15.21 4.12
C LYS A 151 -2.40 13.80 3.71
N ASP A 152 -1.45 13.20 4.43
CA ASP A 152 -0.90 11.90 4.12
C ASP A 152 -0.86 11.07 5.40
N VAL A 153 -1.57 9.94 5.36
CA VAL A 153 -1.79 9.07 6.51
C VAL A 153 -1.44 7.65 6.14
N VAL A 154 -0.66 6.99 7.00
CA VAL A 154 -0.40 5.55 6.93
C VAL A 154 -1.10 4.87 8.09
N ILE A 155 -1.84 3.81 7.82
CA ILE A 155 -2.46 2.95 8.82
C ILE A 155 -1.78 1.59 8.72
N GLU A 156 -0.97 1.27 9.71
CA GLU A 156 -0.22 0.01 9.73
C GLU A 156 -0.71 -0.91 10.85
N GLY A 157 -1.30 -2.02 10.44
CA GLY A 157 -1.70 -3.12 11.30
C GLY A 157 -0.60 -4.17 11.41
N ASN A 158 -0.99 -5.36 11.87
CA ASN A 158 -0.08 -6.50 11.82
C ASN A 158 -0.38 -7.35 10.58
N ILE A 159 0.61 -7.55 9.72
CA ILE A 159 0.50 -8.46 8.56
C ILE A 159 0.09 -9.87 9.03
N ASN A 160 0.52 -10.30 10.21
CA ASN A 160 0.01 -11.48 10.89
C ASN A 160 -1.34 -11.16 11.56
N GLN A 161 -2.42 -11.24 10.77
CA GLN A 161 -3.77 -10.76 11.12
C GLN A 161 -4.33 -11.16 12.50
N LYS A 162 -3.83 -12.24 13.12
CA LYS A 162 -4.29 -12.76 14.42
C LYS A 162 -3.27 -12.64 15.56
N SER A 163 -2.26 -11.80 15.40
CA SER A 163 -1.25 -11.61 16.44
C SER A 163 -1.78 -10.76 17.58
N PHE A 164 -1.40 -11.13 18.81
CA PHE A 164 -1.61 -10.26 19.96
C PHE A 164 -0.66 -9.07 19.97
N LEU A 165 -1.15 -7.93 20.45
CA LEU A 165 -0.35 -6.75 20.70
C LEU A 165 0.52 -6.99 21.95
N LYS A 166 1.80 -7.26 21.72
CA LYS A 166 2.82 -7.42 22.77
C LYS A 166 2.38 -8.47 23.82
N SER A 167 2.21 -8.07 25.08
CA SER A 167 1.85 -8.95 26.19
C SER A 167 0.34 -8.96 26.50
N SER A 168 -0.47 -8.32 25.66
CA SER A 168 -1.92 -8.26 25.81
C SER A 168 -2.64 -9.38 25.07
N ASN A 169 -3.96 -9.45 25.21
CA ASN A 169 -4.85 -10.22 24.34
C ASN A 169 -5.53 -9.34 23.28
N ILE A 170 -5.09 -8.09 23.09
CA ILE A 170 -5.63 -7.19 22.06
C ILE A 170 -5.13 -7.68 20.71
N ILE A 171 -6.03 -7.84 19.75
CA ILE A 171 -5.70 -8.09 18.34
C ILE A 171 -5.97 -6.79 17.59
N PRO A 172 -4.93 -6.00 17.21
CA PRO A 172 -5.13 -4.70 16.58
C PRO A 172 -6.00 -4.78 15.32
N ASN A 173 -5.85 -5.85 14.55
CA ASN A 173 -6.58 -6.09 13.31
C ASN A 173 -8.04 -6.52 13.50
N GLU A 174 -8.52 -6.67 14.73
CA GLU A 174 -9.94 -6.88 15.02
C GLU A 174 -10.62 -5.58 15.52
N LEU A 175 -9.86 -4.50 15.67
CA LEU A 175 -10.38 -3.22 16.14
C LEU A 175 -10.98 -2.43 14.99
N SER A 176 -12.27 -2.09 15.12
CA SER A 176 -12.99 -1.27 14.14
C SER A 176 -12.93 0.22 14.49
N PHE A 177 -12.64 1.07 13.51
CA PHE A 177 -12.45 2.51 13.72
C PHE A 177 -13.09 3.33 12.59
N GLU A 178 -13.30 4.62 12.84
CA GLU A 178 -13.76 5.58 11.84
C GLU A 178 -12.66 6.54 11.39
N MET A 179 -12.88 7.14 10.22
CA MET A 179 -11.95 8.04 9.54
C MET A 179 -12.44 9.49 9.50
N SER A 180 -13.55 9.80 10.17
CA SER A 180 -14.20 11.11 10.10
C SER A 180 -13.35 12.27 10.64
N VAL A 181 -12.31 11.99 11.42
CA VAL A 181 -11.36 12.99 11.94
C VAL A 181 -10.43 13.56 10.87
N PHE A 182 -10.21 12.84 9.77
CA PHE A 182 -9.31 13.26 8.69
C PHE A 182 -10.09 14.06 7.65
N LYS A 183 -10.00 15.39 7.72
CA LYS A 183 -10.81 16.30 6.87
C LYS A 183 -10.15 16.66 5.54
N ASN A 184 -8.81 16.63 5.49
CA ASN A 184 -8.03 17.12 4.35
C ASN A 184 -7.10 16.04 3.75
N ILE A 185 -7.40 14.76 4.01
CA ILE A 185 -6.55 13.65 3.58
C ILE A 185 -6.53 13.53 2.04
N GLN A 186 -5.34 13.48 1.46
CA GLN A 186 -5.11 13.35 0.02
C GLN A 186 -4.47 12.01 -0.32
N LYS A 187 -3.63 11.49 0.59
CA LYS A 187 -2.96 10.19 0.46
C LYS A 187 -3.28 9.31 1.64
N LEU A 188 -3.71 8.09 1.37
CA LEU A 188 -3.94 7.08 2.38
C LEU A 188 -3.21 5.79 2.00
N GLU A 189 -2.42 5.27 2.93
CA GLU A 189 -1.84 3.95 2.84
C GLU A 189 -2.39 3.07 3.98
N VAL A 190 -2.96 1.92 3.63
CA VAL A 190 -3.46 0.92 4.58
C VAL A 190 -2.68 -0.37 4.39
N ILE A 191 -1.93 -0.77 5.43
CA ILE A 191 -1.03 -1.93 5.38
C ILE A 191 -1.44 -2.94 6.43
N GLY A 192 -1.83 -4.13 6.00
CA GLY A 192 -2.09 -5.24 6.92
C GLY A 192 -3.28 -4.99 7.85
N VAL A 193 -4.20 -4.10 7.50
CA VAL A 193 -5.44 -3.84 8.26
C VAL A 193 -6.63 -4.30 7.42
N PRO A 194 -7.49 -5.20 7.93
CA PRO A 194 -8.70 -5.58 7.21
C PRO A 194 -9.60 -4.36 6.93
N MET A 195 -9.87 -4.08 5.65
CA MET A 195 -10.66 -2.91 5.25
C MET A 195 -12.08 -2.90 5.85
N GLY A 196 -12.67 -4.07 6.12
CA GLY A 196 -13.97 -4.19 6.79
C GLY A 196 -14.03 -3.67 8.23
N ASN A 197 -12.90 -3.28 8.82
CA ASN A 197 -12.87 -2.63 10.13
C ASN A 197 -13.13 -1.11 10.07
N ILE A 198 -13.17 -0.52 8.88
CA ILE A 198 -13.44 0.90 8.69
C ILE A 198 -14.95 1.08 8.45
N TYR A 199 -15.68 1.60 9.44
CA TYR A 199 -17.15 1.70 9.36
C TYR A 199 -17.69 3.08 8.95
N ASN A 200 -16.84 4.11 8.88
CA ASN A 200 -17.21 5.45 8.45
C ASN A 200 -16.01 6.11 7.77
N THR A 201 -16.11 6.29 6.45
CA THR A 201 -15.03 6.83 5.60
C THR A 201 -14.93 8.35 5.63
N GLY A 202 -15.87 9.07 6.25
CA GLY A 202 -15.84 10.53 6.31
C GLY A 202 -15.78 11.17 4.93
N THR A 203 -14.80 12.06 4.70
CA THR A 203 -14.59 12.77 3.43
C THR A 203 -13.61 12.06 2.49
N MET A 204 -13.12 10.86 2.84
CA MET A 204 -12.04 10.19 2.09
C MET A 204 -12.33 10.04 0.59
N ARG A 205 -13.57 9.70 0.23
CA ARG A 205 -13.96 9.52 -1.18
C ARG A 205 -13.88 10.81 -2.00
N ASP A 206 -14.08 11.94 -1.33
CA ASP A 206 -14.07 13.27 -1.94
C ASP A 206 -12.68 13.90 -1.95
N THR A 207 -11.77 13.48 -1.07
CA THR A 207 -10.48 14.17 -0.88
C THR A 207 -9.26 13.38 -1.38
N LEU A 208 -9.32 12.03 -1.40
CA LEU A 208 -8.17 11.23 -1.79
C LEU A 208 -7.83 11.37 -3.27
N THR A 209 -6.54 11.57 -3.54
CA THR A 209 -5.92 11.50 -4.87
C THR A 209 -5.07 10.23 -5.04
N ASN A 210 -4.56 9.69 -3.94
CA ASN A 210 -3.74 8.47 -3.91
C ASN A 210 -4.23 7.53 -2.81
N LEU A 211 -4.43 6.26 -3.16
CA LEU A 211 -4.88 5.21 -2.23
C LEU A 211 -4.01 3.98 -2.42
N VAL A 212 -3.37 3.53 -1.33
CA VAL A 212 -2.56 2.32 -1.27
C VAL A 212 -3.18 1.38 -0.25
N VAL A 213 -3.48 0.14 -0.64
CA VAL A 213 -4.11 -0.86 0.23
C VAL A 213 -3.43 -2.20 0.02
N ASN A 214 -2.52 -2.54 0.94
CA ASN A 214 -1.59 -3.65 0.80
C ASN A 214 -1.73 -4.66 1.95
N ASN A 215 -1.55 -5.95 1.65
CA ASN A 215 -1.55 -7.02 2.66
C ASN A 215 -2.83 -7.11 3.50
N VAL A 216 -3.95 -6.58 3.00
CA VAL A 216 -5.24 -6.64 3.71
C VAL A 216 -5.97 -7.96 3.48
N GLY A 217 -5.49 -8.75 2.50
CA GLY A 217 -6.05 -10.04 2.15
C GLY A 217 -7.31 -9.95 1.32
N ALA A 218 -7.54 -8.81 0.64
CA ALA A 218 -8.72 -8.60 -0.21
C ALA A 218 -8.75 -9.64 -1.34
N GLU A 219 -9.93 -10.21 -1.57
CA GLU A 219 -10.17 -11.13 -2.69
C GLU A 219 -10.90 -10.44 -3.87
N HIS A 220 -11.58 -9.33 -3.60
CA HIS A 220 -12.34 -8.54 -4.56
C HIS A 220 -12.01 -7.04 -4.42
N ILE A 221 -12.23 -6.25 -5.47
CA ILE A 221 -12.00 -4.80 -5.47
C ILE A 221 -12.97 -4.10 -4.53
N TYR A 222 -14.22 -4.59 -4.43
CA TYR A 222 -15.19 -4.02 -3.50
C TYR A 222 -14.78 -4.18 -2.03
N ASP A 223 -13.90 -5.14 -1.71
CA ASP A 223 -13.39 -5.30 -0.34
C ASP A 223 -12.51 -4.11 0.07
N ILE A 224 -11.95 -3.43 -0.93
CA ILE A 224 -11.08 -2.27 -0.77
C ILE A 224 -11.90 -0.97 -0.88
N LEU A 225 -12.75 -0.84 -1.90
CA LEU A 225 -13.41 0.43 -2.24
C LEU A 225 -14.68 0.72 -1.42
N LEU A 226 -15.28 -0.32 -0.84
CA LEU A 226 -16.54 -0.24 -0.09
C LEU A 226 -16.36 -0.77 1.35
N PRO A 227 -15.42 -0.21 2.15
CA PRO A 227 -15.13 -0.74 3.48
C PRO A 227 -16.29 -0.55 4.48
N ASP A 228 -17.04 0.54 4.33
CA ASP A 228 -18.14 0.97 5.19
C ASP A 228 -19.53 0.47 4.72
N ILE A 229 -19.59 -0.25 3.60
CA ILE A 229 -20.84 -0.75 3.03
C ILE A 229 -21.01 -2.24 3.32
N ILE A 230 -22.12 -2.57 3.98
CA ILE A 230 -22.46 -3.96 4.32
C ILE A 230 -22.89 -4.74 3.06
N HIS A 231 -23.72 -4.14 2.22
CA HIS A 231 -24.23 -4.75 0.99
C HIS A 231 -23.39 -4.34 -0.22
N LYS A 232 -22.21 -4.94 -0.34
CA LYS A 232 -21.20 -4.57 -1.36
C LYS A 232 -21.62 -4.84 -2.83
N GLN A 233 -22.73 -5.53 -3.05
CA GLN A 233 -23.26 -5.85 -4.39
C GLN A 233 -24.20 -4.76 -4.94
N GLU A 234 -24.64 -3.81 -4.12
CA GLU A 234 -25.54 -2.72 -4.52
C GLU A 234 -24.88 -1.36 -4.29
N PHE A 235 -23.94 -1.00 -5.18
CA PHE A 235 -23.26 0.29 -5.14
C PHE A 235 -23.69 1.20 -6.28
N THR A 236 -23.78 2.49 -5.96
CA THR A 236 -24.13 3.57 -6.89
C THR A 236 -22.95 4.50 -7.13
N THR A 237 -23.06 5.40 -8.11
CA THR A 237 -22.07 6.45 -8.38
C THR A 237 -21.83 7.40 -7.22
N ALA A 238 -22.72 7.43 -6.22
CA ALA A 238 -22.51 8.20 -4.99
C ALA A 238 -21.32 7.69 -4.15
N HIS A 239 -20.83 6.47 -4.41
CA HIS A 239 -19.66 5.89 -3.73
C HIS A 239 -18.36 6.06 -4.53
N ALA A 240 -18.39 6.85 -5.61
CA ALA A 240 -17.22 7.04 -6.47
C ALA A 240 -16.10 7.80 -5.76
N TRP A 241 -14.86 7.41 -6.06
CA TRP A 241 -13.64 8.07 -5.63
C TRP A 241 -13.27 9.14 -6.65
N GLY A 242 -14.00 10.26 -6.60
CA GLY A 242 -14.02 11.26 -7.68
C GLY A 242 -12.68 11.93 -7.95
N ASN A 243 -11.80 12.03 -6.97
CA ASN A 243 -10.50 12.69 -7.11
C ASN A 243 -9.32 11.71 -7.21
N LEU A 244 -9.57 10.40 -7.11
CA LEU A 244 -8.52 9.40 -7.08
C LEU A 244 -7.90 9.22 -8.47
N THR A 245 -6.60 9.48 -8.57
CA THR A 245 -5.82 9.33 -9.81
C THR A 245 -4.84 8.17 -9.75
N GLU A 246 -4.43 7.77 -8.56
CA GLU A 246 -3.48 6.69 -8.33
C GLU A 246 -4.05 5.70 -7.31
N ALA A 247 -4.11 4.43 -7.70
CA ALA A 247 -4.58 3.34 -6.87
C ALA A 247 -3.55 2.20 -6.85
N ASP A 248 -3.18 1.75 -5.65
CA ASP A 248 -2.31 0.61 -5.45
C ASP A 248 -3.02 -0.42 -4.58
N PHE A 249 -3.30 -1.57 -5.17
CA PHE A 249 -3.93 -2.73 -4.53
C PHE A 249 -2.99 -3.95 -4.55
N SER A 250 -1.68 -3.69 -4.53
CA SER A 250 -0.66 -4.73 -4.54
C SER A 250 -0.66 -5.59 -3.27
N PHE A 251 -0.03 -6.76 -3.35
CA PHE A 251 0.11 -7.68 -2.22
C PHE A 251 -1.23 -8.08 -1.58
N ASN A 252 -2.24 -8.35 -2.40
CA ASN A 252 -3.54 -8.88 -1.98
C ASN A 252 -3.80 -10.26 -2.59
N ASN A 253 -5.04 -10.73 -2.51
CA ASN A 253 -5.47 -12.03 -3.00
C ASN A 253 -6.47 -11.90 -4.16
N LEU A 254 -6.45 -10.79 -4.90
CA LEU A 254 -7.42 -10.51 -5.96
C LEU A 254 -7.35 -11.58 -7.05
N LYS A 255 -8.49 -12.19 -7.35
CA LYS A 255 -8.61 -13.24 -8.39
C LYS A 255 -9.21 -12.70 -9.68
N ASP A 256 -9.95 -11.60 -9.59
CA ASP A 256 -10.54 -10.85 -10.68
C ASP A 256 -10.74 -9.37 -10.32
N ILE A 257 -11.03 -8.59 -11.36
CA ILE A 257 -11.43 -7.19 -11.28
C ILE A 257 -12.95 -7.15 -11.46
N ASP A 258 -13.68 -7.05 -10.35
CA ASP A 258 -15.13 -6.94 -10.36
C ASP A 258 -15.60 -5.53 -10.77
N ASP A 259 -16.91 -5.39 -10.98
CA ASP A 259 -17.54 -4.16 -11.49
C ASP A 259 -17.34 -2.94 -10.58
N SER A 260 -16.95 -3.11 -9.32
CA SER A 260 -16.69 -1.99 -8.41
C SER A 260 -15.51 -1.13 -8.84
N ILE A 261 -14.66 -1.62 -9.76
CA ILE A 261 -13.58 -0.83 -10.35
C ILE A 261 -14.09 0.47 -11.01
N LYS A 262 -15.35 0.50 -11.49
CA LYS A 262 -15.99 1.71 -12.04
C LYS A 262 -16.15 2.85 -11.03
N LEU A 263 -15.98 2.57 -9.73
CA LEU A 263 -15.92 3.59 -8.69
C LEU A 263 -14.63 4.42 -8.75
N LEU A 264 -13.71 4.11 -9.65
CA LEU A 264 -12.44 4.80 -9.86
C LEU A 264 -12.39 5.56 -11.21
N PRO A 265 -13.34 6.46 -11.52
CA PRO A 265 -13.53 6.98 -12.87
C PRO A 265 -12.33 7.77 -13.43
N ASN A 266 -11.48 8.32 -12.55
CA ASN A 266 -10.37 9.20 -12.90
C ASN A 266 -8.99 8.57 -12.66
N VAL A 267 -8.92 7.28 -12.32
CA VAL A 267 -7.65 6.60 -12.10
C VAL A 267 -6.84 6.49 -13.38
N LYS A 268 -5.59 6.93 -13.30
CA LYS A 268 -4.59 6.92 -14.39
C LYS A 268 -3.54 5.85 -14.18
N THR A 269 -3.18 5.62 -12.92
CA THR A 269 -2.20 4.62 -12.51
C THR A 269 -2.85 3.60 -11.60
N LEU A 270 -2.81 2.33 -12.00
CA LEU A 270 -3.31 1.21 -11.22
C LEU A 270 -2.19 0.18 -11.01
N ASN A 271 -1.88 -0.10 -9.75
CA ASN A 271 -0.92 -1.11 -9.36
C ASN A 271 -1.65 -2.34 -8.78
N LEU A 272 -1.43 -3.52 -9.38
CA LEU A 272 -2.00 -4.81 -8.99
C LEU A 272 -0.93 -5.88 -8.80
N VAL A 273 0.32 -5.46 -8.50
CA VAL A 273 1.46 -6.35 -8.26
C VAL A 273 1.13 -7.41 -7.21
N HIS A 274 1.61 -8.63 -7.40
CA HIS A 274 1.55 -9.70 -6.40
C HIS A 274 0.10 -9.97 -5.93
N ASN A 275 -0.75 -10.35 -6.88
CA ASN A 275 -2.13 -10.82 -6.69
C ASN A 275 -2.30 -12.24 -7.28
N LYS A 276 -3.54 -12.70 -7.46
CA LYS A 276 -3.87 -14.04 -7.98
C LYS A 276 -4.59 -13.97 -9.34
N LEU A 277 -4.35 -12.91 -10.11
CA LEU A 277 -4.92 -12.73 -11.45
C LEU A 277 -4.24 -13.71 -12.41
N SER A 278 -5.03 -14.47 -13.18
CA SER A 278 -4.51 -15.60 -13.98
C SER A 278 -4.97 -15.62 -15.44
N ASP A 279 -6.01 -14.86 -15.79
CA ASP A 279 -6.62 -14.85 -17.12
C ASP A 279 -7.03 -13.42 -17.48
N VAL A 280 -6.82 -13.02 -18.74
CA VAL A 280 -7.25 -11.72 -19.27
C VAL A 280 -8.75 -11.50 -19.09
N LYS A 281 -9.58 -12.55 -19.15
CA LYS A 281 -11.02 -12.44 -18.89
C LYS A 281 -11.34 -11.90 -17.49
N LYS A 282 -10.46 -12.18 -16.51
CA LYS A 282 -10.59 -11.75 -15.12
C LYS A 282 -10.29 -10.27 -14.93
N ILE A 283 -9.72 -9.60 -15.94
CA ILE A 283 -9.43 -8.16 -15.92
C ILE A 283 -10.22 -7.38 -16.97
N SER A 284 -11.24 -7.99 -17.58
CA SER A 284 -12.03 -7.37 -18.65
C SER A 284 -12.73 -6.06 -18.25
N ASN A 285 -13.06 -5.92 -16.96
CA ASN A 285 -13.64 -4.70 -16.39
C ASN A 285 -12.67 -3.51 -16.34
N LEU A 286 -11.37 -3.68 -16.59
CA LEU A 286 -10.45 -2.55 -16.76
C LEU A 286 -10.85 -1.64 -17.94
N SER A 287 -11.64 -2.15 -18.89
CA SER A 287 -12.23 -1.37 -19.98
C SER A 287 -13.17 -0.26 -19.47
N GLN A 288 -13.62 -0.34 -18.21
CA GLN A 288 -14.45 0.67 -17.55
C GLN A 288 -13.65 1.85 -17.00
N LEU A 289 -12.31 1.84 -17.10
CA LEU A 289 -11.43 2.91 -16.64
C LEU A 289 -10.95 3.77 -17.82
N PRO A 290 -11.64 4.87 -18.16
CA PRO A 290 -11.37 5.63 -19.38
C PRO A 290 -10.03 6.39 -19.36
N GLN A 291 -9.52 6.70 -18.16
CA GLN A 291 -8.30 7.48 -17.95
C GLN A 291 -7.07 6.61 -17.66
N LEU A 292 -7.22 5.28 -17.57
CA LEU A 292 -6.12 4.39 -17.21
C LEU A 292 -5.06 4.38 -18.31
N CYS A 293 -3.84 4.75 -17.96
CA CYS A 293 -2.69 4.80 -18.87
C CYS A 293 -1.48 4.02 -18.34
N THR A 294 -1.36 3.82 -17.03
CA THR A 294 -0.28 3.05 -16.40
C THR A 294 -0.86 1.90 -15.61
N LEU A 295 -0.45 0.67 -15.97
CA LEU A 295 -0.95 -0.54 -15.34
C LEU A 295 0.21 -1.47 -14.98
N ASN A 296 0.27 -1.86 -13.70
CA ASN A 296 1.20 -2.87 -13.23
C ASN A 296 0.44 -4.15 -12.85
N LEU A 297 0.73 -5.25 -13.55
CA LEU A 297 0.19 -6.60 -13.36
C LEU A 297 1.33 -7.60 -13.09
N SER A 298 2.51 -7.14 -12.67
CA SER A 298 3.64 -8.02 -12.40
C SER A 298 3.39 -8.94 -11.20
N GLU A 299 4.15 -10.03 -11.11
CA GLU A 299 4.02 -11.04 -10.04
C GLU A 299 2.59 -11.61 -9.89
N ASN A 300 1.89 -11.78 -11.01
CA ASN A 300 0.59 -12.46 -11.06
C ASN A 300 0.76 -13.86 -11.68
N GLN A 301 -0.32 -14.44 -12.20
CA GLN A 301 -0.37 -15.81 -12.71
C GLN A 301 -0.82 -15.86 -14.18
N PHE A 302 -0.56 -14.81 -14.97
CA PHE A 302 -0.96 -14.79 -16.38
C PHE A 302 -0.13 -15.76 -17.23
N TYR A 303 -0.80 -16.60 -18.02
CA TYR A 303 -0.15 -17.54 -18.95
C TYR A 303 -0.17 -17.07 -20.42
N SER A 304 -1.05 -16.14 -20.75
CA SER A 304 -1.26 -15.63 -22.11
C SER A 304 -1.76 -14.19 -22.07
N CYS A 305 -1.37 -13.40 -23.06
CA CYS A 305 -1.90 -12.06 -23.28
C CYS A 305 -3.06 -12.03 -24.27
N ALA A 306 -3.60 -13.18 -24.69
CA ALA A 306 -4.70 -13.24 -25.67
C ALA A 306 -5.87 -12.30 -25.27
N ASP A 307 -6.37 -11.54 -26.24
CA ASP A 307 -7.45 -10.56 -26.08
C ASP A 307 -7.19 -9.40 -25.10
N LEU A 308 -5.96 -9.19 -24.63
CA LEU A 308 -5.65 -8.12 -23.67
C LEU A 308 -6.04 -6.72 -24.19
N HIS A 309 -5.83 -6.48 -25.49
CA HIS A 309 -6.26 -5.26 -26.19
C HIS A 309 -7.78 -4.97 -26.13
N THR A 310 -8.62 -5.96 -25.78
CA THR A 310 -10.05 -5.74 -25.59
C THR A 310 -10.38 -5.16 -24.22
N SER A 311 -9.49 -5.36 -23.24
CA SER A 311 -9.62 -4.88 -21.87
C SER A 311 -8.90 -3.56 -21.63
N LEU A 312 -7.87 -3.27 -22.44
CA LEU A 312 -6.97 -2.12 -22.28
C LEU A 312 -7.07 -1.19 -23.51
N GLY A 313 -7.61 0.01 -23.33
CA GLY A 313 -7.82 0.99 -24.42
C GLY A 313 -6.66 1.96 -24.62
N ASN A 314 -6.27 2.69 -23.57
CA ASN A 314 -5.34 3.84 -23.65
C ASN A 314 -4.04 3.62 -22.87
N ILE A 315 -3.61 2.37 -22.71
CA ILE A 315 -2.42 2.03 -21.92
C ILE A 315 -1.15 2.50 -22.64
N VAL A 316 -0.35 3.27 -21.91
CA VAL A 316 0.95 3.82 -22.30
C VAL A 316 2.09 3.01 -21.67
N SER A 317 1.93 2.59 -20.41
CA SER A 317 2.91 1.76 -19.71
C SER A 317 2.25 0.53 -19.12
N LEU A 318 2.78 -0.65 -19.49
CA LEU A 318 2.30 -1.95 -19.04
C LEU A 318 3.44 -2.80 -18.48
N ASP A 319 3.30 -3.22 -17.23
CA ASP A 319 4.20 -4.17 -16.59
C ASP A 319 3.48 -5.51 -16.39
N LEU A 320 4.02 -6.54 -17.03
CA LEU A 320 3.58 -7.94 -16.99
C LEU A 320 4.75 -8.85 -16.56
N SER A 321 5.80 -8.29 -15.95
CA SER A 321 6.96 -9.05 -15.52
C SER A 321 6.61 -10.11 -14.47
N GLN A 322 7.47 -11.13 -14.34
CA GLN A 322 7.31 -12.20 -13.33
C GLN A 322 5.93 -12.90 -13.39
N ASN A 323 5.44 -13.17 -14.60
CA ASN A 323 4.26 -13.98 -14.86
C ASN A 323 4.66 -15.31 -15.54
N PHE A 324 3.72 -16.01 -16.15
CA PHE A 324 3.93 -17.27 -16.89
C PHE A 324 3.64 -17.13 -18.39
N ILE A 325 3.74 -15.91 -18.94
CA ILE A 325 3.33 -15.59 -20.31
C ILE A 325 4.25 -16.29 -21.30
N SER A 326 3.64 -17.01 -22.25
CA SER A 326 4.36 -17.65 -23.36
C SER A 326 4.09 -17.00 -24.72
N SER A 327 3.00 -16.23 -24.86
CA SER A 327 2.63 -15.55 -26.10
C SER A 327 2.21 -14.08 -25.90
N LEU A 328 2.64 -13.23 -26.82
CA LEU A 328 2.39 -11.77 -26.84
C LEU A 328 1.25 -11.35 -27.80
N SER A 329 0.55 -12.31 -28.42
CA SER A 329 -0.42 -12.08 -29.49
C SER A 329 -1.47 -11.00 -29.22
N GLY A 330 -1.99 -10.91 -28.00
CA GLY A 330 -3.02 -9.92 -27.65
C GLY A 330 -2.53 -8.52 -27.28
N ILE A 331 -1.22 -8.24 -27.36
CA ILE A 331 -0.62 -6.91 -27.19
C ILE A 331 -0.60 -6.11 -28.50
N SER A 332 -0.72 -6.78 -29.65
CA SER A 332 -0.53 -6.22 -31.01
C SER A 332 -1.41 -5.03 -31.43
N LYS A 333 -2.41 -4.68 -30.63
CA LYS A 333 -3.32 -3.55 -30.88
C LYS A 333 -3.27 -2.47 -29.81
N LEU A 334 -2.33 -2.54 -28.86
CA LEU A 334 -2.10 -1.49 -27.87
C LEU A 334 -1.28 -0.35 -28.50
N TYR A 335 -1.88 0.38 -29.43
CA TYR A 335 -1.16 1.34 -30.28
C TYR A 335 -0.53 2.51 -29.52
N SER A 336 -1.06 2.86 -28.34
CA SER A 336 -0.54 3.91 -27.47
C SER A 336 0.58 3.43 -26.53
N LEU A 337 0.93 2.15 -26.55
CA LEU A 337 1.90 1.57 -25.63
C LEU A 337 3.31 2.08 -25.97
N GLU A 338 3.95 2.72 -25.00
CA GLU A 338 5.31 3.27 -25.07
C GLU A 338 6.32 2.41 -24.29
N SER A 339 5.86 1.77 -23.21
CA SER A 339 6.70 0.94 -22.33
C SER A 339 6.04 -0.40 -22.02
N LEU A 340 6.77 -1.48 -22.26
CA LEU A 340 6.35 -2.85 -21.98
C LEU A 340 7.42 -3.62 -21.21
N ASP A 341 7.08 -4.10 -20.03
CA ASP A 341 7.90 -5.06 -19.29
C ASP A 341 7.25 -6.45 -19.31
N VAL A 342 7.90 -7.41 -19.95
CA VAL A 342 7.52 -8.83 -19.93
C VAL A 342 8.69 -9.69 -19.47
N SER A 343 9.60 -9.11 -18.68
CA SER A 343 10.75 -9.83 -18.13
C SER A 343 10.33 -10.97 -17.21
N CYS A 344 11.19 -11.97 -17.05
CA CYS A 344 10.97 -13.12 -16.17
C CYS A 344 9.66 -13.90 -16.48
N ASN A 345 9.33 -14.08 -17.75
CA ASN A 345 8.18 -14.86 -18.24
C ASN A 345 8.63 -16.20 -18.89
N LYS A 346 7.80 -16.80 -19.74
CA LYS A 346 8.03 -18.09 -20.41
C LYS A 346 8.06 -17.97 -21.95
N ILE A 347 8.46 -16.82 -22.46
CA ILE A 347 8.52 -16.57 -23.91
C ILE A 347 9.76 -17.30 -24.49
N THR A 348 9.52 -18.27 -25.35
CA THR A 348 10.57 -19.15 -25.92
C THR A 348 10.86 -18.82 -27.38
N ASP A 349 9.82 -18.59 -28.19
CA ASP A 349 9.97 -18.30 -29.61
C ASP A 349 10.17 -16.80 -29.84
N ILE A 350 11.23 -16.46 -30.56
CA ILE A 350 11.52 -15.08 -30.97
C ILE A 350 10.45 -14.49 -31.88
N LYS A 351 9.68 -15.33 -32.57
CA LYS A 351 8.56 -14.88 -33.42
C LYS A 351 7.46 -14.16 -32.65
N GLU A 352 7.33 -14.38 -31.34
CA GLU A 352 6.36 -13.66 -30.51
C GLU A 352 6.60 -12.14 -30.51
N ILE A 353 7.83 -11.69 -30.74
CA ILE A 353 8.18 -10.26 -30.83
C ILE A 353 7.49 -9.58 -32.02
N VAL A 354 7.09 -10.32 -33.07
CA VAL A 354 6.34 -9.76 -34.21
C VAL A 354 5.04 -9.10 -33.73
N HIS A 355 4.45 -9.59 -32.64
CA HIS A 355 3.22 -9.00 -32.08
C HIS A 355 3.42 -7.61 -31.50
N ILE A 356 4.63 -7.24 -31.10
CA ILE A 356 4.94 -5.91 -30.56
C ILE A 356 5.80 -5.07 -31.52
N GLY A 357 6.44 -5.68 -32.52
CA GLY A 357 7.29 -5.04 -33.50
C GLY A 357 6.59 -3.98 -34.37
N SER A 358 5.26 -4.08 -34.53
CA SER A 358 4.44 -3.14 -35.30
C SER A 358 3.83 -2.01 -34.47
N LEU A 359 3.99 -1.99 -33.14
CA LEU A 359 3.38 -0.99 -32.27
C LEU A 359 4.06 0.37 -32.43
N PRO A 360 3.39 1.41 -32.93
CA PRO A 360 4.04 2.63 -33.43
C PRO A 360 4.73 3.47 -32.34
N CYS A 361 4.20 3.45 -31.12
CA CYS A 361 4.71 4.24 -30.00
C CYS A 361 5.68 3.48 -29.10
N LEU A 362 5.87 2.17 -29.28
CA LEU A 362 6.62 1.36 -28.34
C LEU A 362 8.12 1.69 -28.41
N GLU A 363 8.69 2.18 -27.32
CA GLU A 363 10.09 2.61 -27.23
C GLU A 363 10.88 1.79 -26.21
N ASN A 364 10.27 1.41 -25.09
CA ASN A 364 10.96 0.73 -24.00
C ASN A 364 10.42 -0.69 -23.83
N ILE A 365 11.31 -1.68 -23.93
CA ILE A 365 10.93 -3.09 -23.89
C ILE A 365 11.90 -3.85 -23.00
N ARG A 366 11.37 -4.62 -22.05
CA ARG A 366 12.16 -5.56 -21.24
C ARG A 366 11.66 -6.98 -21.45
N ILE A 367 12.56 -7.86 -21.85
CA ILE A 367 12.31 -9.28 -22.13
C ILE A 367 13.34 -10.19 -21.43
N THR A 368 14.29 -9.64 -20.69
CA THR A 368 15.25 -10.41 -19.88
C THR A 368 14.58 -11.48 -19.01
N GLY A 369 15.29 -12.56 -18.69
CA GLY A 369 14.74 -13.65 -17.87
C GLY A 369 13.71 -14.54 -18.59
N ASN A 370 13.47 -14.34 -19.89
CA ASN A 370 12.74 -15.28 -20.74
C ASN A 370 13.69 -16.29 -21.42
N PRO A 371 13.24 -17.52 -21.72
CA PRO A 371 14.06 -18.50 -22.45
C PRO A 371 14.63 -18.00 -23.79
N LEU A 372 13.91 -17.12 -24.52
CA LEU A 372 14.42 -16.52 -25.76
C LEU A 372 15.69 -15.67 -25.54
N ALA A 373 15.87 -15.09 -24.35
CA ALA A 373 17.03 -14.25 -24.04
C ALA A 373 18.34 -15.07 -23.91
N CYS A 374 18.24 -16.40 -23.87
CA CYS A 374 19.39 -17.31 -23.92
C CYS A 374 19.87 -17.60 -25.35
N ILE A 375 19.16 -17.12 -26.38
CA ILE A 375 19.54 -17.32 -27.77
C ILE A 375 20.81 -16.52 -28.09
N VAL A 376 21.74 -17.10 -28.86
CA VAL A 376 22.93 -16.39 -29.35
C VAL A 376 22.50 -15.19 -30.21
N ASP A 377 23.09 -14.02 -29.93
CA ASP A 377 22.74 -12.73 -30.52
C ASP A 377 21.24 -12.38 -30.36
N TYR A 378 20.57 -12.77 -29.26
CA TYR A 378 19.12 -12.53 -29.10
C TYR A 378 18.75 -11.05 -29.29
N ARG A 379 19.52 -10.11 -28.72
CA ARG A 379 19.26 -8.67 -28.85
C ARG A 379 19.17 -8.24 -30.31
N VAL A 380 20.18 -8.61 -31.12
CA VAL A 380 20.20 -8.34 -32.56
C VAL A 380 18.97 -8.93 -33.25
N LYS A 381 18.63 -10.19 -32.96
CA LYS A 381 17.48 -10.86 -33.59
C LYS A 381 16.13 -10.27 -33.17
N VAL A 382 16.02 -9.79 -31.93
CA VAL A 382 14.82 -9.11 -31.42
C VAL A 382 14.69 -7.75 -32.10
N LEU A 383 15.76 -6.94 -32.09
CA LEU A 383 15.80 -5.63 -32.75
C LEU A 383 15.50 -5.72 -34.25
N GLU A 384 15.94 -6.80 -34.92
CA GLU A 384 15.63 -7.06 -36.33
C GLU A 384 14.12 -7.02 -36.63
N LEU A 385 13.29 -7.50 -35.68
CA LEU A 385 11.83 -7.59 -35.82
C LEU A 385 11.11 -6.25 -35.64
N PHE A 386 11.82 -5.19 -35.24
CA PHE A 386 11.32 -3.81 -35.20
C PHE A 386 11.58 -3.04 -36.52
N ASN A 387 12.17 -3.71 -37.53
CA ASN A 387 12.38 -3.15 -38.86
C ASN A 387 13.12 -1.79 -38.80
N ALA A 388 12.56 -0.76 -39.45
CA ALA A 388 13.12 0.60 -39.48
C ALA A 388 13.22 1.25 -38.08
N ARG A 389 12.40 0.80 -37.12
CA ARG A 389 12.35 1.33 -35.76
C ARG A 389 13.37 0.71 -34.82
N ALA A 390 14.19 -0.24 -35.27
CA ALA A 390 15.17 -0.92 -34.43
C ALA A 390 16.07 0.04 -33.63
N ASN A 391 16.44 1.20 -34.20
CA ASN A 391 17.25 2.23 -33.55
C ASN A 391 16.54 2.94 -32.38
N ASP A 392 15.21 3.00 -32.42
CA ASP A 392 14.40 3.75 -31.46
C ASP A 392 14.05 2.89 -30.23
N ILE A 393 14.27 1.58 -30.29
CA ILE A 393 13.94 0.63 -29.22
C ILE A 393 15.03 0.58 -28.17
N ASN A 394 14.70 0.98 -26.96
CA ASN A 394 15.44 0.71 -25.74
C ASN A 394 15.13 -0.70 -25.23
N LEU A 395 15.98 -1.66 -25.58
CA LEU A 395 15.81 -3.07 -25.23
C LEU A 395 16.58 -3.39 -23.94
N ASP A 396 15.88 -3.91 -22.94
CA ASP A 396 16.45 -4.36 -21.66
C ASP A 396 17.22 -3.25 -20.92
N ASN A 397 16.70 -2.02 -21.01
CA ASN A 397 17.28 -0.77 -20.48
C ASN A 397 18.51 -0.25 -21.22
N GLU A 398 18.85 -0.80 -22.38
CA GLU A 398 19.96 -0.34 -23.21
C GLU A 398 19.53 -0.01 -24.65
N LYS A 399 19.94 1.16 -25.14
CA LYS A 399 19.82 1.50 -26.56
C LYS A 399 20.68 0.57 -27.43
N PRO A 400 20.31 0.33 -28.70
CA PRO A 400 21.09 -0.48 -29.61
C PRO A 400 22.45 0.16 -29.85
N THR A 401 23.50 -0.64 -29.79
CA THR A 401 24.84 -0.22 -30.20
C THR A 401 24.95 -0.15 -31.72
N VAL A 402 25.90 0.63 -32.24
CA VAL A 402 26.17 0.72 -33.68
C VAL A 402 26.45 -0.67 -34.28
N GLN A 403 27.20 -1.52 -33.56
CA GLN A 403 27.51 -2.88 -33.99
C GLN A 403 26.26 -3.76 -34.11
N GLU A 404 25.32 -3.65 -33.17
CA GLU A 404 24.05 -4.38 -33.24
C GLU A 404 23.21 -3.91 -34.42
N LEU A 405 23.12 -2.59 -34.65
CA LEU A 405 22.37 -2.02 -35.77
C LEU A 405 22.94 -2.42 -37.13
N ASP A 406 24.27 -2.49 -37.26
CA ASP A 406 24.91 -2.96 -38.49
C ASP A 406 24.59 -4.44 -38.77
N LYS A 407 24.63 -5.29 -37.73
CA LYS A 407 24.19 -6.69 -37.85
C LYS A 407 22.71 -6.79 -38.22
N VAL A 408 21.85 -5.98 -37.59
CA VAL A 408 20.40 -5.92 -37.90
C VAL A 408 20.17 -5.58 -39.38
N ARG A 409 20.85 -4.56 -39.91
CA ARG A 409 20.73 -4.16 -41.33
C ARG A 409 21.12 -5.29 -42.28
N VAL A 410 22.21 -6.01 -41.98
CA VAL A 410 22.64 -7.17 -42.77
C VAL A 410 21.59 -8.28 -42.74
N LEU A 411 21.05 -8.60 -41.57
CA LEU A 411 20.01 -9.63 -41.43
C LEU A 411 18.73 -9.26 -42.19
N GLN A 412 18.29 -8.01 -42.09
CA GLN A 412 17.14 -7.49 -42.84
C GLN A 412 17.37 -7.58 -44.35
N ALA A 413 18.55 -7.17 -44.85
CA ALA A 413 18.88 -7.27 -46.27
C ALA A 413 18.87 -8.73 -46.77
N LEU A 414 19.41 -9.66 -45.97
CA LEU A 414 19.39 -11.10 -46.28
C LEU A 414 17.97 -11.67 -46.28
N ARG A 415 17.10 -11.20 -45.37
CA ARG A 415 15.69 -11.59 -45.32
C ARG A 415 14.94 -11.13 -46.58
N ILE A 416 15.10 -9.86 -46.96
CA ILE A 416 14.51 -9.27 -48.18
C ILE A 416 14.97 -10.04 -49.42
N ALA A 417 16.28 -10.34 -49.52
CA ALA A 417 16.84 -11.10 -50.64
C ALA A 417 16.28 -12.53 -50.72
N LYS A 418 15.97 -13.17 -49.59
CA LYS A 418 15.36 -14.51 -49.51
C LYS A 418 13.87 -14.50 -49.84
N GLU A 419 13.15 -13.44 -49.48
CA GLU A 419 11.70 -13.31 -49.68
C GLU A 419 11.33 -12.78 -51.09
N GLY A 420 12.32 -12.36 -51.89
CA GLY A 420 12.12 -11.99 -53.30
C GLY A 420 11.42 -10.65 -53.52
N ILE A 421 11.29 -9.82 -52.48
CA ILE A 421 10.72 -8.47 -52.58
C ILE A 421 11.84 -7.51 -52.97
N ALA A 422 11.76 -6.91 -54.16
CA ALA A 422 12.72 -5.90 -54.58
C ALA A 422 12.66 -4.67 -53.64
N PRO A 423 13.80 -4.08 -53.23
CA PRO A 423 13.80 -2.88 -52.39
C PRO A 423 13.19 -1.69 -53.14
N SER A 424 12.12 -1.11 -52.63
CA SER A 424 11.63 0.21 -53.06
C SER A 424 12.52 1.29 -52.43
N PHE A 425 13.54 1.70 -53.19
CA PHE A 425 14.27 2.93 -52.89
C PHE A 425 13.35 4.12 -53.14
N SER A 426 12.64 4.59 -52.11
CA SER A 426 12.10 5.94 -52.13
C SER A 426 13.26 6.91 -51.99
N ASN A 427 13.68 7.48 -53.12
CA ASN A 427 14.57 8.64 -53.15
C ASN A 427 13.82 9.84 -52.57
N SER A 428 13.86 10.04 -51.25
CA SER A 428 13.58 11.34 -50.64
C SER A 428 14.82 12.24 -50.75
N ASN A 429 15.10 12.67 -51.97
CA ASN A 429 15.91 13.86 -52.24
C ASN A 429 15.47 14.44 -53.58
N SER A 430 14.36 15.19 -53.58
CA SER A 430 14.09 16.18 -54.62
C SER A 430 13.60 17.48 -53.98
N SER A 431 14.53 18.45 -53.98
CA SER A 431 14.31 19.90 -54.12
C SER A 431 13.28 20.60 -53.22
N LEU A 432 13.76 21.11 -52.10
CA LEU A 432 13.31 22.39 -51.52
C LEU A 432 13.90 23.53 -52.36
N PHE A 433 13.16 24.07 -53.33
CA PHE A 433 13.30 25.47 -53.78
C PHE A 433 11.98 25.94 -54.44
N PRO A 434 11.40 27.09 -54.04
CA PRO A 434 10.23 27.66 -54.70
C PRO A 434 10.63 28.32 -56.02
N SER A 435 9.85 28.08 -57.06
CA SER A 435 9.97 28.70 -58.38
C SER A 435 9.78 30.21 -58.30
N LEU A 436 10.87 30.94 -58.60
CA LEU A 436 10.84 32.36 -58.95
C LEU A 436 10.22 32.55 -60.33
N VAL A 437 9.24 33.46 -60.35
CA VAL A 437 8.65 34.11 -61.52
C VAL A 437 9.75 34.70 -62.42
N SER A 438 9.70 34.44 -63.72
CA SER A 438 10.33 35.31 -64.72
C SER A 438 9.39 35.53 -65.90
N SER A 439 9.16 36.81 -66.14
CA SER A 439 8.42 37.44 -67.22
C SER A 439 9.25 37.60 -68.49
N GLY A 440 8.59 37.60 -69.64
CA GLY A 440 9.11 38.03 -70.95
C GLY A 440 8.86 36.95 -72.00
N SER A 441 8.19 37.18 -73.13
CA SER A 441 7.78 38.41 -73.82
C SER A 441 6.65 38.06 -74.78
#